data_AF-A0A967P6Z0-F1
#
_entry.id   AF-A0A967P6Z0-F1
#
_cell.length_a   1.000
_cell.length_b   1.000
_cell.length_c   1.000
_cell.angle_alpha   90.00
_cell.angle_beta   90.00
_cell.angle_gamma   90.00
#
_symmetry.space_group_name_H-M   'P 1'
#
loop_
_entity.id
_entity.type
_entity.pdbx_description
1 polymer ?
#
loop_
_entity_poly.entity_id
_entity_poly.type
_entity_poly.pdbx_seq_one_letter_code
_entity_poly.pdbx_strand_id
1 'polypeptide(L)'
;MKASLICRFFLSIPLILTSTLAFSQQEGEDEEMGGALEEVLVTATRRGEQDIMVTPVAITALTGETVDRFAVRDLNDMAVEVPGLSSGTVSAFTSA
;
A
#
# COMPACT_ATOMS: atom_id res chain seq x y z
N MET A 1 -27.48 51.19 -34.90
CA MET A 1 -27.60 50.84 -33.46
C MET A 1 -27.75 49.32 -33.33
N LYS A 2 -26.91 48.68 -32.50
CA LYS A 2 -27.20 47.42 -31.78
C LYS A 2 -27.23 46.08 -32.55
N ALA A 3 -26.40 45.85 -33.57
CA ALA A 3 -26.29 44.51 -34.20
C ALA A 3 -24.88 43.90 -34.23
N SER A 4 -23.81 44.68 -34.03
CA SER A 4 -22.42 44.17 -34.02
C SER A 4 -21.87 43.81 -32.62
N LEU A 5 -22.59 44.19 -31.56
CA LEU A 5 -22.13 44.04 -30.17
C LEU A 5 -22.65 42.76 -29.47
N ILE A 6 -23.59 42.04 -30.08
CA ILE A 6 -24.18 40.81 -29.52
C ILE A 6 -23.43 39.55 -29.99
N CYS A 7 -22.73 39.62 -31.13
CA CYS A 7 -22.01 38.47 -31.70
C CYS A 7 -20.54 38.36 -31.25
N ARG A 8 -19.97 39.41 -30.64
CA ARG A 8 -18.63 39.36 -30.02
C ARG A 8 -18.61 38.90 -28.56
N PHE A 9 -19.78 38.76 -27.94
CA PHE A 9 -19.91 38.36 -26.53
C PHE A 9 -20.34 36.88 -26.37
N PHE A 10 -20.77 36.23 -27.46
CA PHE A 10 -21.27 34.85 -27.46
C PHE A 10 -20.27 33.82 -28.02
N LEU A 11 -19.07 34.24 -28.41
CA LEU A 11 -18.02 33.37 -28.96
C LEU A 11 -16.69 33.51 -28.18
N SER A 12 -16.74 33.75 -26.87
CA SER A 12 -15.53 33.80 -26.04
C SER A 12 -15.75 33.36 -24.58
N ILE A 13 -16.79 32.57 -24.29
CA ILE A 13 -17.11 32.06 -22.94
C ILE A 13 -17.57 30.60 -23.05
N PRO A 14 -16.70 29.70 -23.54
CA PRO A 14 -16.17 28.71 -22.60
C PRO A 14 -14.76 28.25 -23.00
N LEU A 15 -13.71 29.01 -22.63
CA LEU A 15 -12.33 28.51 -22.74
C LEU A 15 -11.48 28.78 -21.49
N ILE A 16 -12.10 29.17 -20.37
CA ILE A 16 -11.39 29.44 -19.11
C ILE A 16 -11.84 28.47 -17.99
N LEU A 17 -12.55 27.38 -18.32
CA LEU A 17 -13.08 26.44 -17.33
C LEU A 17 -12.59 24.99 -17.45
N THR A 18 -11.41 24.75 -18.03
CA THR A 18 -10.79 23.40 -18.08
C THR A 18 -9.38 23.33 -17.50
N SER A 19 -8.97 24.27 -16.65
CA SER A 19 -7.63 24.24 -16.03
C SER A 19 -7.64 23.99 -14.52
N THR A 20 -8.58 23.18 -14.03
CA THR A 20 -8.48 22.61 -12.69
C THR A 20 -8.56 21.10 -12.79
N LEU A 21 -7.53 20.44 -12.21
CA LEU A 21 -7.31 19.00 -12.01
C LEU A 21 -6.40 18.31 -13.03
N ALA A 22 -5.12 18.63 -12.97
CA ALA A 22 -4.04 17.69 -13.26
C ALA A 22 -2.78 18.05 -12.47
N PHE A 23 -2.91 18.20 -11.14
CA PHE A 23 -1.79 17.85 -10.26
C PHE A 23 -1.93 16.36 -10.02
N SER A 24 -1.14 15.57 -10.73
CA SER A 24 -0.71 14.28 -10.18
C SER A 24 0.15 14.64 -8.97
N GLN A 25 -0.47 14.64 -7.79
CA GLN A 25 0.27 14.41 -6.55
C GLN A 25 0.70 12.95 -6.61
N GLN A 26 1.79 12.68 -7.34
CA GLN A 26 2.73 11.74 -6.80
C GLN A 26 3.54 12.56 -5.80
N GLU A 27 2.98 12.66 -4.60
CA GLU A 27 3.76 12.80 -3.39
C GLU A 27 4.68 11.59 -3.43
N GLY A 28 5.85 11.78 -4.03
CA GLY A 28 6.97 10.90 -3.79
C GLY A 28 7.14 11.00 -2.29
N GLU A 29 6.89 9.89 -1.62
CA GLU A 29 7.29 9.68 -0.25
C GLU A 29 8.68 10.27 -0.12
N ASP A 30 8.82 11.29 0.73
CA ASP A 30 10.11 11.74 1.20
C ASP A 30 10.72 10.54 1.92
N GLU A 31 11.36 9.65 1.16
CA GLU A 31 12.30 8.69 1.67
C GLU A 31 13.50 9.49 2.18
N GLU A 32 13.37 10.06 3.38
CA GLU A 32 14.50 10.29 4.26
C GLU A 32 15.10 8.92 4.67
N MET A 33 15.52 8.11 3.69
CA MET A 33 16.36 6.94 3.87
C MET A 33 17.80 7.43 4.10
N GLY A 34 18.02 7.97 5.30
CA GLY A 34 19.26 8.66 5.65
C GLY A 34 19.64 8.51 7.12
N GLY A 35 19.39 7.33 7.72
CA GLY A 35 20.04 6.95 8.99
C GLY A 35 19.11 6.64 10.18
N ALA A 36 17.79 6.63 10.01
CA ALA A 36 16.87 6.11 11.02
C ALA A 36 16.74 4.58 10.92
N LEU A 37 16.71 3.89 12.07
CA LEU A 37 16.42 2.45 12.11
C LEU A 37 14.92 2.24 11.93
N GLU A 38 14.56 1.31 11.05
CA GLU A 38 13.18 0.85 10.90
C GLU A 38 12.78 0.02 12.14
N GLU A 39 11.72 0.44 12.81
CA GLU A 39 11.18 -0.25 13.98
C GLU A 39 9.97 -1.09 13.60
N VAL A 40 9.94 -2.35 14.06
CA VAL A 40 8.82 -3.28 13.82
C VAL A 40 8.15 -3.61 15.15
N LEU A 41 6.93 -3.11 15.33
CA LEU A 41 6.10 -3.36 16.50
C LEU A 41 5.18 -4.57 16.26
N VAL A 42 5.14 -5.49 17.23
CA VAL A 42 4.38 -6.74 17.17
C VAL A 42 3.53 -6.94 18.41
N THR A 43 2.45 -7.73 18.29
CA THR A 43 1.56 -8.06 19.41
C THR A 43 1.66 -9.53 19.85
N ALA A 44 2.79 -10.19 19.56
CA ALA A 44 2.96 -11.64 19.70
C ALA A 44 2.69 -12.18 21.12
N THR A 45 2.90 -11.37 22.16
CA THR A 45 2.76 -11.79 23.57
C THR A 45 1.40 -11.45 24.20
N ARG A 46 0.47 -10.84 23.45
CA ARG A 46 -0.85 -10.36 23.95
C ARG A 46 -0.76 -9.35 25.10
N ARG A 47 0.36 -8.64 25.25
CA ARG A 47 0.58 -7.63 26.30
C ARG A 47 0.64 -6.19 25.76
N GLY A 48 0.07 -5.98 24.57
CA GLY A 48 0.22 -4.74 23.80
C GLY A 48 1.28 -4.88 22.71
N GLU A 49 1.61 -3.75 22.09
CA GLU A 49 2.65 -3.64 21.06
C GLU A 49 4.05 -3.64 21.71
N GLN A 50 4.99 -4.38 21.12
CA GLN A 50 6.36 -4.55 21.58
C GLN A 50 7.31 -4.61 20.38
N ASP A 51 8.53 -4.12 20.55
CA ASP A 51 9.56 -4.22 19.52
C ASP A 51 9.97 -5.69 19.27
N ILE A 52 10.24 -6.02 18.02
CA ILE A 52 10.57 -7.38 17.59
C ILE A 52 11.88 -7.92 18.20
N MET A 53 12.87 -7.07 18.49
CA MET A 53 14.18 -7.44 19.03
C MET A 53 14.12 -7.78 20.52
N VAL A 54 13.15 -7.25 21.26
CA VAL A 54 12.95 -7.55 22.69
C VAL A 54 11.95 -8.68 22.94
N THR A 55 11.19 -9.06 21.92
CA THR A 55 10.15 -10.08 22.04
C THR A 55 10.78 -11.48 22.09
N PRO A 56 10.58 -12.27 23.17
CA PRO A 56 11.27 -13.55 23.35
C PRO A 56 10.56 -14.72 22.62
N VAL A 57 10.15 -14.50 21.37
CA VAL A 57 9.53 -15.52 20.51
C VAL A 57 10.09 -15.45 19.10
N ALA A 58 10.18 -16.59 18.41
CA ALA A 58 10.60 -16.62 17.01
C ALA A 58 9.48 -16.03 16.13
N ILE A 59 9.82 -14.99 15.37
CA ILE A 59 8.90 -14.25 14.50
C ILE A 59 9.50 -14.22 13.09
N THR A 60 8.67 -14.45 12.08
CA THR A 60 9.03 -14.22 10.68
C THR A 60 8.18 -13.07 10.16
N ALA A 61 8.83 -11.99 9.70
CA ALA A 61 8.15 -10.86 9.08
C ALA A 61 8.09 -11.08 7.57
N LEU A 62 6.90 -10.97 6.98
CA LEU A 62 6.69 -11.08 5.54
C LEU A 62 6.18 -9.75 5.01
N THR A 63 6.80 -9.27 3.93
CA THR A 63 6.40 -8.04 3.25
C THR A 63 5.36 -8.32 2.16
N GLY A 64 4.57 -7.31 1.79
CA GLY A 64 3.62 -7.43 0.67
C GLY A 64 4.30 -7.82 -0.64
N GLU A 65 5.49 -7.27 -0.92
CA GLU A 65 6.26 -7.63 -2.10
C GLU A 65 6.62 -9.12 -2.14
N THR A 66 6.92 -9.72 -0.98
CA THR A 66 7.21 -11.16 -0.88
C THR A 66 5.96 -11.98 -1.20
N VAL A 67 4.80 -11.58 -0.69
CA VAL A 67 3.51 -12.23 -0.99
C VAL A 67 3.20 -12.19 -2.50
N ASP A 68 3.41 -11.04 -3.14
CA ASP A 68 3.15 -10.85 -4.56
C ASP A 68 4.13 -11.64 -5.43
N ARG A 69 5.42 -11.62 -5.08
CA ARG A 69 6.49 -12.32 -5.81
C ARG A 69 6.26 -13.83 -5.87
N PHE A 70 5.80 -14.41 -4.76
CA PHE A 70 5.52 -15.84 -4.67
C PHE A 70 4.08 -16.20 -5.05
N ALA A 71 3.25 -15.21 -5.41
CA ALA A 71 1.84 -15.38 -5.74
C ALA A 71 1.09 -16.24 -4.69
N VAL A 72 1.37 -15.99 -3.40
CA VAL A 72 0.87 -16.76 -2.27
C VAL A 72 -0.66 -16.73 -2.25
N ARG A 73 -1.30 -17.89 -2.30
CA ARG A 73 -2.78 -18.01 -2.29
C ARG A 73 -3.29 -18.65 -1.01
N ASP A 74 -2.48 -19.49 -0.37
CA ASP A 74 -2.83 -20.17 0.87
C ASP A 74 -1.64 -20.25 1.86
N LEU A 75 -1.87 -20.88 3.02
CA LEU A 75 -0.83 -21.03 4.05
C LEU A 75 0.22 -22.09 3.71
N ASN A 76 -0.04 -22.99 2.74
CA ASN A 76 0.96 -23.94 2.25
C ASN A 76 2.03 -23.20 1.44
N ASP A 77 1.62 -22.22 0.64
CA ASP A 77 2.54 -21.40 -0.15
C ASP A 77 3.49 -20.60 0.76
N MET A 78 3.02 -20.16 1.93
CA MET A 78 3.84 -19.46 2.93
C MET A 78 4.89 -20.35 3.60
N ALA A 79 4.71 -21.67 3.60
CA ALA A 79 5.62 -22.62 4.24
C ALA A 79 7.00 -22.69 3.57
N VAL A 80 7.13 -22.17 2.35
CA VAL A 80 8.40 -22.12 1.61
C VAL A 80 9.39 -21.14 2.26
N GLU A 81 8.90 -20.00 2.73
CA GLU A 81 9.72 -18.92 3.29
C GLU A 81 9.74 -18.90 4.83
N VAL A 82 8.72 -19.49 5.48
CA VAL A 82 8.60 -19.49 6.94
C VAL A 82 9.19 -20.77 7.54
N PRO A 83 10.31 -20.69 8.29
CA PRO A 83 10.92 -21.87 8.88
C PRO A 83 10.02 -22.52 9.92
N GLY A 84 9.90 -23.85 9.85
CA GLY A 84 9.10 -24.62 10.81
C GLY A 84 7.59 -24.49 10.63
N LEU A 85 7.12 -23.74 9.62
CA LEU A 85 5.72 -23.76 9.21
C LEU A 85 5.46 -25.02 8.38
N SER A 86 4.58 -25.89 8.88
CA SER A 86 4.03 -26.99 8.11
C SER A 86 2.52 -26.80 8.07
N SER A 87 2.01 -26.37 6.93
CA SER A 87 0.57 -26.37 6.70
C SER A 87 0.13 -27.83 6.59
N GLY A 88 -0.38 -28.36 7.71
CA GLY A 88 -0.89 -29.73 7.78
C GLY A 88 -2.11 -29.92 6.88
N THR A 89 -2.57 -31.16 6.76
CA THR A 89 -3.73 -31.60 5.94
C THR A 89 -5.08 -31.04 6.42
N VAL A 90 -5.09 -29.89 7.11
CA VAL A 90 -6.28 -29.22 7.60
C VAL A 90 -6.91 -28.48 6.43
N SER A 91 -8.00 -29.07 5.91
CA SER A 91 -8.76 -28.56 4.76
C SER A 91 -9.24 -27.11 4.92
N ALA A 92 -9.30 -26.57 6.14
CA ALA A 92 -9.71 -25.18 6.38
C ALA A 92 -8.66 -24.14 5.95
N PHE A 93 -7.41 -24.56 5.66
CA PHE A 93 -6.33 -23.66 5.26
C PHE A 93 -5.96 -23.77 3.77
N THR A 94 -6.58 -24.69 3.04
CA THR A 94 -6.40 -24.86 1.59
C THR A 94 -7.43 -24.02 0.85
N SER A 95 -6.97 -23.21 -0.11
CA SER A 95 -7.85 -22.42 -0.99
C SER A 95 -8.61 -23.35 -1.95
N ALA A 96 -9.93 -23.20 -2.04
CA ALA A 96 -10.83 -24.02 -2.84
C ALA A 96 -10.83 -23.66 -4.33
#